data_AF-N4X0M8-F1
#
_entry.id   AF-N4X0M8-F1
#
_cell.length_a   1.000
_cell.length_b   1.000
_cell.length_c   1.000
_cell.angle_alpha   90.00
_cell.angle_beta   90.00
_cell.angle_gamma   90.00
#
_symmetry.space_group_name_H-M   'P 1'
#
loop_
_entity.id
_entity.type
_entity.pdbx_description
1 polymer ?
#
loop_
_entity_poly.entity_id
_entity_poly.type
_entity_poly.pdbx_seq_one_letter_code
_entity_poly.pdbx_strand_id
1 'polypeptide(L)'
;MTAMWVHRNQSNEITQVTGDLDKGPVNHVIIHDPRIIRSLGLDEPPFDTITLQSPSRVDETYDIRILPGQNPQDLDSWVVGELVSARHAYLYWLDGRQCSDPKGPPTAAEARAIATKTGRRALDVKMEIDAYWKMECGTGGRKVREKRVVYLGEDPEYPEGAEVNHFGNQWV
;
A
#
# COMPACT_ATOMS: atom_id res chain seq x y z
N MET A 1 -26.04 -6.03 9.33
CA MET A 1 -26.13 -4.56 9.32
C MET A 1 -24.70 -4.08 9.43
N THR A 2 -24.19 -3.41 8.40
CA THR A 2 -22.84 -2.82 8.43
C THR A 2 -22.92 -1.47 9.11
N ALA A 3 -22.03 -1.22 10.07
CA ALA A 3 -21.93 0.06 10.74
C ALA A 3 -20.47 0.49 10.83
N MET A 4 -20.26 1.80 10.93
CA MET A 4 -18.95 2.42 11.12
C MET A 4 -19.01 3.31 12.35
N TRP A 5 -17.93 3.31 13.13
CA TRP A 5 -17.82 4.05 14.37
C TRP A 5 -16.49 4.79 14.42
N VAL A 6 -16.53 6.01 14.94
CA VAL A 6 -15.34 6.82 15.22
C VAL A 6 -15.10 6.86 16.72
N HIS A 7 -13.84 6.71 17.11
CA HIS A 7 -13.40 6.79 18.49
C HIS A 7 -12.54 8.03 18.63
N ARG A 8 -12.81 8.82 19.68
CA ARG A 8 -12.14 10.10 19.92
C ARG A 8 -11.38 10.08 21.23
N ASN A 9 -10.27 10.82 21.26
CA ASN A 9 -9.54 11.07 22.51
C ASN A 9 -10.23 12.15 23.36
N GLN A 10 -9.60 12.49 24.50
CA GLN A 10 -10.10 13.54 25.42
C GLN A 10 -10.13 14.94 24.78
N SER A 11 -9.31 15.17 23.75
CA SER A 11 -9.29 16.41 22.96
C SER A 11 -10.33 16.42 21.82
N ASN A 12 -11.21 15.42 21.75
CA ASN A 12 -12.21 15.23 20.69
C ASN A 12 -11.61 15.02 19.28
N GLU A 13 -10.34 14.58 19.19
CA GLU A 13 -9.70 14.20 17.93
C GLU A 13 -10.01 12.73 17.63
N ILE A 14 -10.30 12.40 16.37
CA ILE A 14 -10.53 11.01 15.95
C ILE A 14 -9.18 10.27 15.95
N THR A 15 -9.08 9.25 16.79
CA THR A 15 -7.87 8.42 16.93
C THR A 15 -8.02 7.04 16.32
N GLN A 16 -9.26 6.61 16.08
CA GLN A 16 -9.55 5.30 15.51
C GLN A 16 -10.89 5.33 14.79
N VAL A 17 -10.97 4.64 13.66
CA VAL A 17 -12.23 4.30 13.00
C VAL A 17 -12.37 2.80 12.96
N THR A 18 -13.57 2.30 13.17
CA THR A 18 -13.90 0.87 13.10
C THR A 18 -15.10 0.67 12.21
N GLY A 19 -15.15 -0.39 11.43
CA GLY A 19 -16.31 -0.67 10.60
C GLY A 19 -16.51 -2.13 10.29
N ASP A 20 -17.76 -2.54 10.14
CA ASP A 20 -18.10 -3.87 9.68
C ASP A 20 -18.08 -3.93 8.14
N LEU A 21 -17.46 -4.97 7.59
CA LEU A 21 -17.40 -5.18 6.14
C LEU A 21 -18.42 -6.23 5.72
N ASP A 22 -19.29 -5.89 4.77
CA ASP A 22 -20.13 -6.90 4.11
C ASP A 22 -19.29 -7.64 3.05
N LYS A 23 -19.15 -8.96 3.21
CA LYS A 23 -18.38 -9.84 2.30
C LYS A 23 -16.91 -9.42 2.12
N GLY A 24 -16.34 -8.77 3.13
CA GLY A 24 -14.92 -8.41 3.15
C GLY A 24 -14.02 -9.61 3.49
N PRO A 25 -12.69 -9.46 3.35
CA PRO A 25 -11.71 -10.47 3.77
C PRO A 25 -11.65 -10.65 5.31
N VAL A 26 -12.28 -9.73 6.05
CA VAL A 26 -12.47 -9.77 7.51
C VAL A 26 -13.90 -9.30 7.82
N ASN A 27 -14.41 -9.61 9.01
CA ASN A 27 -15.74 -9.15 9.44
C ASN A 27 -15.71 -7.69 9.91
N HIS A 28 -14.61 -7.30 10.57
CA HIS A 28 -14.45 -5.98 11.17
C HIS A 28 -13.07 -5.39 10.84
N VAL A 29 -13.03 -4.12 10.44
CA VAL A 29 -11.80 -3.39 10.16
C VAL A 29 -11.57 -2.31 11.19
N ILE A 30 -10.31 -2.13 11.60
CA ILE A 30 -9.82 -1.06 12.46
C ILE A 30 -8.87 -0.19 11.66
N ILE A 31 -8.99 1.12 11.77
CA ILE A 31 -8.10 2.10 11.17
C ILE A 31 -7.53 2.95 12.31
N HIS A 32 -6.23 2.82 12.58
CA HIS A 32 -5.54 3.59 13.62
C HIS A 32 -4.67 4.70 13.07
N ASP A 33 -4.15 4.57 11.85
CA ASP A 33 -3.27 5.58 11.27
C ASP A 33 -4.08 6.85 10.91
N PRO A 34 -3.81 8.01 11.56
CA PRO A 34 -4.54 9.24 11.27
C PRO A 34 -4.43 9.71 9.82
N ARG A 35 -3.34 9.34 9.12
CA ARG A 35 -3.15 9.67 7.70
C ARG A 35 -4.12 8.89 6.84
N ILE A 36 -4.34 7.61 7.16
CA ILE A 36 -5.30 6.77 6.46
C ILE A 36 -6.72 7.29 6.72
N ILE A 37 -7.06 7.57 7.99
CA ILE A 37 -8.36 8.14 8.38
C ILE A 37 -8.66 9.40 7.54
N ARG A 38 -7.71 10.34 7.48
CA ARG A 38 -7.84 11.55 6.68
C ARG A 38 -7.92 11.28 5.17
N SER A 39 -7.06 10.41 4.63
CA SER A 39 -7.04 10.09 3.20
C SER A 39 -8.37 9.47 2.72
N LEU A 40 -9.08 8.78 3.63
CA LEU A 40 -10.40 8.20 3.37
C LEU A 40 -11.55 9.18 3.67
N GLY A 41 -11.25 10.39 4.13
CA GLY A 41 -12.23 11.41 4.48
C GLY A 41 -13.04 11.08 5.75
N LEU A 42 -12.49 10.24 6.62
CA LEU A 42 -13.17 9.75 7.84
C LEU A 42 -12.89 10.64 9.06
N ASP A 43 -12.13 11.73 8.90
CA ASP A 43 -11.94 12.76 9.92
C ASP A 43 -13.01 13.86 9.87
N GLU A 44 -13.93 13.84 8.90
CA GLU A 44 -15.05 14.76 8.76
C GLU A 44 -16.40 14.02 8.58
N PRO A 45 -17.54 14.63 9.01
CA PRO A 45 -18.85 14.06 8.79
C PRO A 45 -19.14 13.78 7.29
N PRO A 46 -19.85 12.70 6.95
CA PRO A 46 -20.66 11.87 7.85
C PRO A 46 -19.92 10.73 8.58
N PHE A 47 -18.59 10.61 8.45
CA PHE A 47 -17.73 9.59 9.09
C PHE A 47 -17.98 8.12 8.71
N ASP A 48 -19.10 7.81 8.03
CA ASP A 48 -19.48 6.47 7.58
C ASP A 48 -19.35 6.30 6.06
N THR A 49 -18.93 7.36 5.37
CA THR A 49 -18.80 7.42 3.91
C THR A 49 -17.35 7.68 3.54
N ILE A 50 -16.75 6.77 2.78
CA ILE A 50 -15.39 6.95 2.26
C ILE A 50 -15.41 8.01 1.16
N THR A 51 -14.72 9.11 1.39
CA THR A 51 -14.48 10.16 0.40
C THR A 51 -12.98 10.31 0.22
N LEU A 52 -12.47 9.76 -0.88
CA LEU A 52 -11.02 9.77 -1.15
C LEU A 52 -10.53 11.22 -1.25
N GLN A 53 -9.70 11.61 -0.29
CA GLN A 53 -8.93 12.83 -0.32
C GLN A 53 -7.61 12.58 -1.04
N SER A 54 -6.88 13.65 -1.37
CA SER A 54 -5.54 13.52 -1.93
C SER A 54 -4.67 12.65 -1.01
N PRO A 55 -4.18 11.48 -1.48
CA PRO A 55 -3.44 10.57 -0.65
C PRO A 55 -2.12 11.21 -0.20
N SER A 56 -1.59 10.72 0.93
CA SER A 56 -0.34 11.23 1.48
C SER A 56 0.86 10.78 0.63
N ARG A 57 0.71 9.63 -0.04
CA ARG A 57 1.69 8.99 -0.91
C ARG A 57 1.17 8.90 -2.34
N VAL A 58 2.09 8.77 -3.30
CA VAL A 58 1.71 8.54 -4.69
C VAL A 58 1.10 7.15 -4.81
N ASP A 59 -0.06 7.07 -5.50
CA ASP A 59 -0.78 5.81 -5.75
C ASP A 59 -0.94 4.94 -4.48
N GLU A 60 -1.24 5.58 -3.34
CA GLU A 60 -1.35 4.91 -2.05
C GLU A 60 -2.41 3.80 -2.09
N THR A 61 -2.00 2.60 -1.70
CA THR A 61 -2.86 1.42 -1.58
C THR A 61 -2.86 0.93 -0.13
N TYR A 62 -3.80 0.06 0.21
CA TYR A 62 -3.99 -0.41 1.59
C TYR A 62 -4.04 -1.94 1.64
N ASP A 63 -3.54 -2.49 2.73
CA ASP A 63 -3.67 -3.90 3.10
C ASP A 63 -4.47 -4.02 4.40
N ILE A 64 -5.11 -5.18 4.58
CA ILE A 64 -5.78 -5.53 5.84
C ILE A 64 -4.92 -6.57 6.55
N ARG A 65 -4.29 -6.17 7.65
CA ARG A 65 -3.51 -7.06 8.52
C ARG A 65 -4.42 -7.66 9.57
N ILE A 66 -4.58 -8.98 9.52
CA ILE A 66 -5.36 -9.71 10.53
C ILE A 66 -4.67 -9.60 11.89
N LEU A 67 -5.45 -9.32 12.95
CA LEU A 67 -4.90 -9.20 14.29
C LEU A 67 -4.33 -10.55 14.80
N PRO A 68 -3.28 -10.53 15.64
CA PRO A 68 -2.66 -11.75 16.16
C PRO A 68 -3.65 -12.68 16.87
N GLY A 69 -3.47 -13.98 16.70
CA GLY A 69 -4.26 -15.01 17.40
C GLY A 69 -5.61 -15.34 16.76
N GLN A 70 -5.91 -14.79 15.59
CA GLN A 70 -7.13 -15.09 14.84
C GLN A 70 -6.88 -16.10 13.72
N ASN A 71 -7.89 -16.92 13.42
CA ASN A 71 -7.82 -17.91 12.35
C ASN A 71 -8.83 -17.58 11.22
N PRO A 72 -8.40 -16.88 10.16
CA PRO A 72 -9.31 -16.48 9.08
C PRO A 72 -9.87 -17.64 8.25
N GLN A 73 -9.34 -18.85 8.40
CA GLN A 73 -9.85 -20.04 7.69
C GLN A 73 -11.06 -20.66 8.40
N ASP A 74 -11.30 -20.28 9.66
CA ASP A 74 -12.48 -20.71 10.41
C ASP A 74 -13.67 -19.82 10.04
N LEU A 75 -14.62 -20.39 9.30
CA LEU A 75 -15.80 -19.69 8.77
C LEU A 75 -16.75 -19.18 9.87
N ASP A 76 -16.68 -19.74 11.07
CA ASP A 76 -17.49 -19.32 12.21
C ASP A 76 -16.77 -18.25 13.07
N SER A 77 -15.49 -17.97 12.78
CA SER A 77 -14.72 -17.00 13.54
C SER A 77 -15.03 -15.56 13.12
N TRP A 78 -15.22 -14.68 14.12
CA TRP A 78 -15.32 -13.24 13.88
C TRP A 78 -13.91 -12.65 13.74
N VAL A 79 -13.50 -12.37 12.50
CA VAL A 79 -12.17 -11.88 12.16
C VAL A 79 -12.12 -10.36 12.17
N VAL A 80 -11.10 -9.82 12.83
CA VAL A 80 -10.79 -8.40 12.92
C VAL A 80 -9.45 -8.14 12.25
N GLY A 81 -9.44 -7.19 11.32
CA GLY A 81 -8.24 -6.73 10.63
C GLY A 81 -7.96 -5.26 10.90
N GLU A 82 -6.69 -4.87 10.80
CA GLU A 82 -6.25 -3.48 10.81
C GLU A 82 -5.94 -3.05 9.37
N LEU A 83 -6.51 -1.94 8.94
CA LEU A 83 -6.18 -1.30 7.66
C LEU A 83 -4.86 -0.54 7.81
N VAL A 84 -3.89 -0.89 6.98
CA VAL A 84 -2.55 -0.27 6.97
C VAL A 84 -2.19 0.15 5.56
N SER A 85 -1.32 1.15 5.40
CA SER A 85 -0.78 1.50 4.08
C SER A 85 0.03 0.31 3.56
N ALA A 86 -0.35 -0.18 2.38
CA ALA A 86 0.39 -1.21 1.70
C ALA A 86 1.74 -0.66 1.22
N ARG A 87 2.72 -1.54 1.11
CA ARG A 87 4.02 -1.18 0.55
C ARG A 87 3.89 -0.97 -0.95
N HIS A 88 4.42 0.15 -1.45
CA HIS A 88 4.27 0.55 -2.84
C HIS A 88 4.94 -0.47 -3.80
N ALA A 89 4.27 -0.82 -4.89
CA ALA A 89 4.73 -1.83 -5.87
C ALA A 89 6.10 -1.50 -6.47
N TYR A 90 6.38 -0.21 -6.67
CA TYR A 90 7.67 0.26 -7.14
C TYR A 90 8.83 -0.15 -6.23
N LEU A 91 8.64 -0.18 -4.90
CA LEU A 91 9.68 -0.61 -3.96
C LEU A 91 9.98 -2.10 -4.11
N TYR A 92 8.96 -2.94 -4.27
CA TYR A 92 9.16 -4.37 -4.57
C TYR A 92 9.90 -4.60 -5.89
N TRP A 93 9.71 -3.71 -6.87
CA TRP A 93 10.44 -3.78 -8.13
C TRP A 93 11.92 -3.41 -7.95
N LEU A 94 12.22 -2.34 -7.18
CA LEU A 94 13.61 -2.02 -6.80
C LEU A 94 14.25 -3.17 -6.04
N ASP A 95 13.51 -3.81 -5.11
CA ASP A 95 14.01 -4.93 -4.32
C ASP A 95 14.42 -6.10 -5.22
N GLY A 96 13.56 -6.47 -6.17
CA GLY A 96 13.88 -7.59 -7.03
C GLY A 96 14.99 -7.30 -8.03
N ARG A 97 15.26 -6.03 -8.33
CA ARG A 97 16.47 -5.63 -9.07
C ARG A 97 17.70 -5.45 -8.19
N GLN A 98 17.52 -5.42 -6.87
CA GLN A 98 18.56 -5.08 -5.89
C GLN A 98 19.29 -3.78 -6.28
N CYS A 99 18.52 -2.78 -6.74
CA CYS A 99 19.09 -1.57 -7.32
C CYS A 99 18.21 -0.36 -7.00
N SER A 100 18.81 0.71 -6.47
CA SER A 100 18.13 1.96 -6.18
C SER A 100 18.05 2.89 -7.39
N ASP A 101 18.83 2.68 -8.45
CA ASP A 101 18.74 3.47 -9.69
C ASP A 101 18.79 2.56 -10.93
N PRO A 102 17.74 1.75 -11.18
CA PRO A 102 17.73 0.84 -12.31
C PRO A 102 17.83 1.61 -13.63
N LYS A 103 18.54 1.07 -14.63
CA LYS A 103 18.71 1.76 -15.92
C LYS A 103 17.58 1.49 -16.91
N GLY A 104 16.95 0.33 -16.80
CA GLY A 104 15.89 -0.12 -17.71
C GLY A 104 14.49 0.08 -17.14
N PRO A 105 13.45 0.23 -17.98
CA PRO A 105 12.07 0.33 -17.50
C PRO A 105 11.59 -1.01 -16.89
N PRO A 106 10.55 -0.96 -16.05
CA PRO A 106 9.87 -2.15 -15.55
C PRO A 106 9.18 -2.94 -16.66
N THR A 107 9.30 -4.26 -16.61
CA THR A 107 8.70 -5.19 -17.56
C THR A 107 7.34 -5.71 -17.06
N ALA A 108 6.53 -6.25 -17.99
CA ALA A 108 5.26 -6.89 -17.63
C ALA A 108 5.45 -8.23 -16.89
N ALA A 109 6.63 -8.86 -16.97
CA ALA A 109 6.94 -10.08 -16.23
C ALA A 109 7.24 -9.77 -14.76
N GLU A 110 8.05 -8.73 -14.52
CA GLU A 110 8.36 -8.20 -13.18
C GLU A 110 7.08 -7.84 -12.41
N ALA A 111 6.18 -7.07 -13.04
CA ALA A 111 4.91 -6.70 -12.42
C ALA A 111 4.02 -7.92 -12.11
N ARG A 112 4.02 -8.95 -12.97
CA ARG A 112 3.26 -10.20 -12.73
C ARG A 112 3.80 -10.99 -11.54
N ALA A 113 5.11 -11.05 -11.38
CA ALA A 113 5.74 -11.69 -10.23
C ALA A 113 5.40 -10.95 -8.93
N ILE A 114 5.53 -9.62 -8.91
CA ILE A 114 5.17 -8.79 -7.75
C ILE A 114 3.68 -8.95 -7.42
N ALA A 115 2.81 -8.93 -8.43
CA ALA A 115 1.37 -9.11 -8.25
C ALA A 115 1.02 -10.47 -7.63
N THR A 116 1.71 -11.54 -8.06
CA THR A 116 1.55 -12.87 -7.48
C THR A 116 1.99 -12.90 -6.02
N LYS A 117 3.17 -12.33 -5.72
CA LYS A 117 3.72 -12.25 -4.35
C LYS A 117 2.84 -11.44 -3.39
N THR A 118 2.19 -10.40 -3.90
CA THR A 118 1.37 -9.47 -3.10
C THR A 118 -0.13 -9.79 -3.15
N GLY A 119 -0.56 -10.79 -3.92
CA GLY A 119 -1.98 -11.10 -4.12
C GLY A 119 -2.77 -10.01 -4.86
N ARG A 120 -2.09 -9.13 -5.59
CA ARG A 120 -2.68 -7.99 -6.30
C ARG A 120 -2.94 -8.32 -7.77
N ARG A 121 -3.71 -7.48 -8.46
CA ARG A 121 -3.91 -7.61 -9.91
C ARG A 121 -2.68 -7.10 -10.65
N ALA A 122 -2.18 -7.89 -11.59
CA ALA A 122 -0.95 -7.57 -12.34
C ALA A 122 -1.03 -6.25 -13.13
N LEU A 123 -2.21 -5.90 -13.65
CA LEU A 123 -2.40 -4.63 -14.35
C LEU A 123 -2.23 -3.43 -13.41
N ASP A 124 -2.86 -3.48 -12.23
CA ASP A 124 -2.81 -2.41 -11.23
C ASP A 124 -1.37 -2.21 -10.72
N VAL A 125 -0.67 -3.32 -10.43
CA VAL A 125 0.75 -3.32 -10.06
C VAL A 125 1.61 -2.71 -11.18
N LYS A 126 1.38 -3.08 -12.45
CA LYS A 126 2.14 -2.52 -13.56
C LYS A 126 1.93 -1.01 -13.70
N MET A 127 0.68 -0.55 -13.57
CA MET A 127 0.34 0.86 -13.68
C MET A 127 1.00 1.69 -12.58
N GLU A 128 0.98 1.22 -11.34
CA GLU A 128 1.62 1.88 -10.19
C GLU A 128 3.15 1.97 -10.37
N ILE A 129 3.80 0.86 -10.75
CA ILE A 129 5.25 0.87 -11.02
C ILE A 129 5.59 1.83 -12.17
N ASP A 130 4.81 1.80 -13.26
CA ASP A 130 5.04 2.65 -14.42
C ASP A 130 4.83 4.14 -14.15
N ALA A 131 3.80 4.48 -13.37
CA ALA A 131 3.52 5.85 -13.00
C ALA A 131 4.71 6.45 -12.25
N TYR A 132 5.21 5.74 -11.23
CA TYR A 132 6.31 6.22 -10.43
C TYR A 132 7.66 6.19 -11.17
N TRP A 133 7.93 5.14 -11.97
CA TRP A 133 9.11 5.08 -12.84
C TRP A 133 9.20 6.29 -13.77
N LYS A 134 8.08 6.70 -14.39
CA LYS A 134 8.03 7.89 -15.24
C LYS A 134 8.38 9.17 -14.49
N MET A 135 8.01 9.27 -13.21
CA MET A 135 8.39 10.42 -12.37
C MET A 135 9.91 10.45 -12.13
N GLU A 136 10.54 9.30 -11.86
CA GLU A 136 11.98 9.22 -11.57
C GLU A 136 12.88 9.32 -12.81
N CYS A 137 12.40 8.92 -13.98
CA CYS A 137 13.14 9.06 -15.24
C CYS A 137 12.85 10.36 -15.98
N GLY A 138 11.82 11.10 -15.57
CA GLY A 138 11.44 12.37 -16.16
C GLY A 138 12.34 13.54 -15.76
N THR A 139 12.04 14.71 -16.30
CA THR A 139 12.71 15.96 -15.92
C THR A 139 12.51 16.24 -14.44
N GLY A 140 13.61 16.31 -13.68
CA GLY A 140 13.57 16.49 -12.22
C GLY A 140 13.53 15.18 -11.42
N GLY A 141 13.64 14.02 -12.08
CA GLY A 141 13.60 12.70 -11.46
C GLY A 141 14.61 12.49 -10.32
N ARG A 142 15.77 13.16 -10.36
CA ARG A 142 16.71 13.17 -9.21
C ARG A 142 16.05 13.64 -7.91
N LYS A 143 15.25 14.71 -7.97
CA LYS A 143 14.52 15.24 -6.79
C LYS A 143 13.41 14.30 -6.33
N VAL A 144 12.84 13.52 -7.25
CA VAL A 144 11.85 12.49 -6.92
C VAL A 144 12.52 11.35 -6.15
N ARG A 145 13.70 10.90 -6.61
CA ARG A 145 14.51 9.87 -5.93
C ARG A 145 14.92 10.28 -4.52
N GLU A 146 15.40 11.51 -4.35
CA GLU A 146 15.76 12.08 -3.04
C GLU A 146 14.57 12.18 -2.06
N LYS A 147 13.33 12.03 -2.55
CA LYS A 147 12.08 12.14 -1.79
C LYS A 147 11.27 10.84 -1.75
N ARG A 148 11.88 9.69 -2.06
CA ARG A 148 11.20 8.38 -2.01
C ARG A 148 10.53 8.10 -0.68
N VAL A 149 11.17 8.41 0.44
CA VAL A 149 10.55 8.25 1.77
C VAL A 149 9.23 9.03 1.91
N VAL A 150 9.11 10.20 1.27
CA VAL A 150 7.90 11.02 1.29
C VAL A 150 6.83 10.42 0.38
N TYR A 151 7.20 10.06 -0.85
CA TYR A 151 6.23 9.62 -1.86
C TYR A 151 5.83 8.15 -1.76
N LEU A 152 6.74 7.28 -1.32
CA LEU A 152 6.59 5.83 -1.26
C LEU A 152 6.52 5.30 0.18
N GLY A 153 6.95 6.10 1.16
CA GLY A 153 7.02 5.71 2.57
C GLY A 153 8.34 5.06 3.00
N GLU A 154 9.21 4.70 2.05
CA GLU A 154 10.50 4.05 2.28
C GLU A 154 11.53 4.61 1.29
N ASP A 155 12.81 4.59 1.70
CA ASP A 155 13.94 4.83 0.81
C ASP A 155 14.87 3.60 0.86
N PRO A 156 14.81 2.69 -0.12
CA PRO A 156 15.54 1.44 -0.05
C PRO A 156 17.02 1.61 -0.45
N GLU A 157 17.90 1.02 0.35
CA GLU A 157 19.34 0.98 0.11
C GLU A 157 19.78 -0.41 -0.36
N TYR A 158 20.66 -0.45 -1.37
CA TYR A 158 21.21 -1.70 -1.92
C TYR A 158 22.73 -1.59 -2.04
N PRO A 159 23.46 -2.71 -1.95
CA PRO A 159 24.90 -2.72 -2.18
C PRO A 159 25.27 -2.24 -3.60
N GLU A 160 26.34 -1.46 -3.72
CA GLU A 160 26.83 -1.01 -5.04
C GLU A 160 27.19 -2.21 -5.94
N GLY A 161 26.72 -2.18 -7.19
CA GLY A 161 26.99 -3.22 -8.18
C GLY A 161 26.09 -4.47 -8.09
N ALA A 162 25.06 -4.46 -7.22
CA ALA A 162 24.14 -5.59 -7.05
C ALA A 162 23.01 -5.67 -8.09
N GLU A 163 22.97 -4.79 -9.11
CA GLU A 163 21.90 -4.78 -10.11
C GLU A 163 21.82 -6.13 -10.84
N VAL A 164 20.73 -6.86 -10.60
CA VAL A 164 20.50 -8.16 -11.24
C VAL A 164 19.63 -7.96 -12.48
N ASN A 165 20.23 -8.14 -13.66
CA ASN A 165 19.49 -8.18 -14.92
C ASN A 165 18.76 -9.52 -15.05
N HIS A 166 17.55 -9.60 -14.51
CA HIS A 166 16.71 -10.77 -14.68
C HIS A 166 16.09 -10.80 -16.09
N PHE A 167 16.76 -11.49 -17.01
CA PHE A 167 16.18 -11.86 -18.31
C PHE A 167 15.34 -13.14 -18.16
N GLY A 168 14.01 -13.05 -18.35
CA GLY A 168 13.11 -14.21 -18.33
C GLY A 168 12.53 -14.58 -16.95
N ASN A 169 12.00 -15.80 -16.83
CA ASN A 169 11.19 -16.35 -15.72
C ASN A 169 11.88 -16.45 -14.32
N GLN A 170 12.91 -15.65 -14.05
CA GLN A 170 13.71 -15.72 -12.82
C GLN A 170 13.13 -14.95 -11.61
N TRP A 171 11.89 -14.47 -11.72
CA TRP A 171 11.19 -13.73 -10.66
C TRP A 171 10.26 -14.63 -9.81
N VAL A 172 10.71 -15.85 -9.49
CA VAL A 172 9.94 -16.81 -8.69
C VAL A 172 10.18 -16.56 -7.20
#